data_AF-A0A3M1MSJ5-F1
#
_entry.id   AF-A0A3M1MSJ5-F1
#
_cell.length_a   1.000
_cell.length_b   1.000
_cell.length_c   1.000
_cell.angle_alpha   90.00
_cell.angle_beta   90.00
_cell.angle_gamma   90.00
#
_symmetry.space_group_name_H-M   'P 1'
#
loop_
_entity.id
_entity.type
_entity.pdbx_description
1 polymer ?
#
loop_
_entity_poly.entity_id
_entity_poly.type
_entity_poly.pdbx_seq_one_letter_code
_entity_poly.pdbx_strand_id
1 'polypeptide(L)'
;MSPPDRIETDLLVAFFQPALKAPDGPAGLIDLRLGGVLRRHLEQGEGQGGSLLVRGGRRLAGKWAMLLAGLPDEGPDVLGQKALMTARNAGFRSLVIAPPVERDIEPARWVEALQVLAGNGEFADMECMVTFNRSYMHDHSAIIFNA
;
A
#
# COMPACT_ATOMS: atom_id res chain seq x y z
N MET A 1 -3.03 16.34 7.30
CA MET A 1 -2.98 15.69 5.97
C MET A 1 -3.96 14.52 5.95
N SER A 2 -4.49 14.16 4.78
CA SER A 2 -5.59 13.20 4.64
C SER A 2 -5.13 11.74 4.82
N PRO A 3 -5.96 10.85 5.39
CA PRO A 3 -5.66 9.41 5.46
C PRO A 3 -5.56 8.78 4.07
N PRO A 4 -4.92 7.60 3.92
CA PRO A 4 -4.64 6.97 2.62
C PRO A 4 -5.89 6.80 1.74
N ASP A 5 -7.06 6.57 2.34
CA ASP A 5 -8.34 6.45 1.64
C ASP A 5 -8.85 7.75 0.99
N ARG A 6 -8.21 8.88 1.30
CA ARG A 6 -8.60 10.24 0.85
C ARG A 6 -7.61 10.88 -0.11
N ILE A 7 -6.55 10.17 -0.47
CA ILE A 7 -5.55 10.66 -1.41
C ILE A 7 -6.00 10.28 -2.83
N GLU A 8 -6.05 11.26 -3.71
CA GLU A 8 -6.29 11.03 -5.14
C GLU A 8 -5.03 10.43 -5.76
N THR A 9 -5.18 9.25 -6.34
CA THR A 9 -4.13 8.52 -7.05
C THR A 9 -4.76 7.50 -7.98
N ASP A 10 -4.01 7.03 -8.97
CA ASP A 10 -4.48 5.92 -9.81
C ASP A 10 -4.51 4.62 -9.01
N LEU A 11 -3.53 4.41 -8.12
CA LEU A 11 -3.39 3.19 -7.34
C LEU A 11 -3.00 3.44 -5.88
N LEU A 12 -3.88 3.06 -4.95
CA LEU A 12 -3.55 2.98 -3.53
C LEU A 12 -3.02 1.57 -3.21
N VAL A 13 -1.83 1.46 -2.64
CA VAL A 13 -1.20 0.20 -2.26
C VAL A 13 -1.14 0.10 -0.74
N ALA A 14 -1.64 -1.01 -0.19
CA ALA A 14 -1.44 -1.36 1.21
C ALA A 14 -0.98 -2.80 1.35
N PHE A 15 -0.22 -3.06 2.41
CA PHE A 15 0.35 -4.37 2.67
C PHE A 15 -0.38 -5.05 3.82
N PHE A 16 -0.51 -6.38 3.71
CA PHE A 16 -1.03 -7.20 4.80
C PHE A 16 -0.19 -8.48 4.94
N GLN A 17 -0.19 -9.05 6.13
CA GLN A 17 0.29 -10.41 6.34
C GLN A 17 -0.89 -11.37 6.22
N PRO A 18 -0.80 -12.45 5.42
CA PRO A 18 -1.84 -13.46 5.37
C PRO A 18 -2.05 -14.10 6.74
N ALA A 19 -3.11 -13.68 7.44
CA ALA A 19 -3.59 -14.28 8.66
C ALA A 19 -5.09 -14.58 8.50
N LEU A 20 -5.64 -15.50 9.28
CA LEU A 20 -7.08 -15.84 9.28
C LEU A 20 -7.99 -14.71 9.81
N LYS A 21 -7.46 -13.51 10.05
CA LYS A 21 -8.18 -12.34 10.56
C LYS A 21 -7.91 -11.15 9.63
N ALA A 22 -8.89 -10.25 9.54
CA ALA A 22 -8.72 -9.00 8.83
C ALA A 22 -7.51 -8.23 9.40
N PRO A 23 -6.64 -7.67 8.54
CA PRO A 23 -5.45 -6.96 9.00
C PRO A 23 -5.84 -5.65 9.71
N ASP A 24 -4.99 -5.22 10.63
CA ASP A 24 -5.10 -3.90 11.24
C ASP A 24 -4.43 -2.85 10.32
N GLY A 25 -4.39 -1.59 10.75
CA GLY A 25 -3.68 -0.54 10.01
C GLY A 25 -4.28 -0.21 8.63
N PRO A 26 -3.46 0.24 7.66
CA PRO A 26 -3.94 0.73 6.37
C PRO A 26 -4.69 -0.31 5.53
N ALA A 27 -4.24 -1.57 5.53
CA ALA A 27 -4.94 -2.63 4.80
C ALA A 27 -6.34 -2.88 5.38
N GLY A 28 -6.48 -2.89 6.71
CA GLY A 28 -7.78 -2.97 7.38
C GLY A 28 -8.69 -1.79 7.07
N LEU A 29 -8.16 -0.56 7.11
CA LEU A 29 -8.91 0.65 6.76
C LEU A 29 -9.43 0.59 5.32
N ILE A 30 -8.57 0.23 4.37
CA ILE A 30 -8.94 0.11 2.95
C ILE A 30 -9.96 -1.01 2.76
N ASP A 31 -9.79 -2.16 3.41
CA ASP A 31 -10.75 -3.25 3.34
C ASP A 31 -12.15 -2.83 3.83
N LEU A 32 -12.22 -2.07 4.93
CA LEU A 32 -13.47 -1.49 5.42
C LEU A 32 -14.12 -0.55 4.38
N ARG A 33 -13.33 0.23 3.63
CA ARG A 33 -13.85 1.08 2.55
C ARG A 33 -14.33 0.28 1.34
N LEU A 34 -13.69 -0.84 1.06
CA LEU A 34 -14.05 -1.78 -0.01
C LEU A 34 -15.20 -2.73 0.37
N GLY A 35 -15.64 -2.72 1.63
CA GLY A 35 -16.74 -3.58 2.09
C GLY A 35 -16.29 -5.01 2.40
N GLY A 36 -15.12 -5.17 3.04
CA GLY A 36 -14.65 -6.46 3.55
C GLY A 36 -14.27 -7.44 2.44
N VAL A 37 -13.72 -6.95 1.32
CA VAL A 37 -13.30 -7.79 0.19
C VAL A 37 -12.09 -8.65 0.57
N LEU A 38 -11.09 -8.05 1.22
CA LEU A 38 -9.91 -8.77 1.70
C LEU A 38 -10.31 -9.82 2.72
N ARG A 39 -11.12 -9.43 3.72
CA ARG A 39 -11.60 -10.35 4.74
C ARG A 39 -12.29 -11.57 4.13
N ARG A 40 -13.21 -11.37 3.18
CA ARG A 40 -13.90 -12.47 2.50
C ARG A 40 -12.94 -13.35 1.70
N HIS A 41 -11.98 -12.75 1.01
CA HIS A 41 -10.97 -13.48 0.26
C HIS A 41 -10.08 -14.36 1.18
N LEU A 42 -9.73 -13.86 2.37
CA LEU A 42 -8.99 -14.63 3.37
C LEU A 42 -9.83 -15.75 3.98
N GLU A 43 -11.10 -15.49 4.29
CA GLU A 43 -12.04 -16.49 4.85
C GLU A 43 -12.32 -17.66 3.88
N GLN A 44 -12.23 -17.44 2.58
CA GLN A 44 -12.43 -18.46 1.54
C GLN A 44 -11.22 -19.40 1.36
N GLY A 45 -10.10 -19.15 2.04
CA GLY A 45 -8.88 -19.94 1.90
C GLY A 45 -8.13 -19.72 0.58
N GLU A 46 -8.65 -18.87 -0.31
CA GLU A 46 -8.01 -18.48 -1.57
C GLU A 46 -6.79 -17.56 -1.35
N GLY A 47 -6.63 -17.02 -0.14
CA GLY A 47 -5.72 -15.93 0.19
C GLY A 47 -4.49 -16.26 1.04
N GLN A 48 -3.99 -17.51 1.08
CA GLN A 48 -2.72 -17.85 1.78
C GLN A 48 -1.44 -17.26 1.11
N GLY A 49 -1.58 -16.18 0.33
CA GLY A 49 -0.46 -15.52 -0.36
C GLY A 49 -0.86 -14.63 -1.55
N GLY A 50 -2.16 -14.55 -1.89
CA GLY A 50 -2.65 -13.79 -3.03
C GLY A 50 -2.76 -12.29 -2.76
N SER A 51 -2.21 -11.47 -3.67
CA SER A 51 -2.48 -10.02 -3.70
C SER A 51 -3.78 -9.73 -4.44
N LEU A 52 -4.53 -8.72 -3.99
CA LEU A 52 -5.79 -8.32 -4.60
C LEU A 52 -5.66 -6.96 -5.27
N LEU A 53 -6.19 -6.83 -6.48
CA LEU A 53 -6.41 -5.56 -7.14
C LEU A 53 -7.92 -5.33 -7.25
N VAL A 54 -8.42 -4.29 -6.59
CA VAL A 54 -9.85 -4.01 -6.46
C VAL A 54 -10.12 -2.61 -6.96
N ARG A 55 -11.17 -2.45 -7.77
CA ARG A 55 -11.61 -1.12 -8.22
C ARG A 55 -12.17 -0.35 -7.02
N GLY A 56 -11.71 0.88 -6.85
CA GLY A 56 -12.18 1.80 -5.83
C GLY A 56 -13.66 2.14 -6.01
N GLY A 57 -14.40 2.18 -4.90
CA GLY A 57 -15.77 2.69 -4.85
C GLY A 57 -15.81 4.13 -4.37
N ARG A 58 -17.01 4.68 -4.14
CA ARG A 58 -17.23 6.07 -3.65
C ARG A 58 -16.57 6.40 -2.30
N ARG A 59 -16.06 5.39 -1.60
CA ARG A 59 -15.46 5.50 -0.27
C ARG A 59 -13.92 5.56 -0.29
N LEU A 60 -13.32 5.43 -1.47
CA LEU A 60 -11.90 5.63 -1.73
C LEU A 60 -11.76 6.78 -2.73
N ALA A 61 -10.82 7.70 -2.48
CA ALA A 61 -10.46 8.74 -3.44
C ALA A 61 -9.67 8.16 -4.63
N GLY A 62 -8.85 7.14 -4.38
CA GLY A 62 -8.10 6.43 -5.42
C GLY A 62 -8.99 5.56 -6.33
N LYS A 63 -8.61 5.44 -7.61
CA LYS A 63 -9.36 4.67 -8.60
C LYS A 63 -9.27 3.17 -8.37
N TRP A 64 -8.11 2.71 -7.90
CA TRP A 64 -7.82 1.31 -7.61
C TRP A 64 -7.14 1.17 -6.25
N ALA A 65 -7.38 0.03 -5.61
CA ALA A 65 -6.70 -0.38 -4.40
C ALA A 65 -6.03 -1.73 -4.64
N MET A 66 -4.73 -1.80 -4.37
CA MET A 66 -3.95 -3.03 -4.35
C MET A 66 -3.63 -3.40 -2.91
N LEU A 67 -4.10 -4.57 -2.49
CA LEU A 67 -3.79 -5.18 -1.21
C LEU A 67 -2.72 -6.24 -1.47
N LEU A 68 -1.47 -5.91 -1.15
CA LEU A 68 -0.31 -6.76 -1.40
C LEU A 68 -0.01 -7.64 -0.18
N ALA A 69 0.04 -8.96 -0.40
CA ALA A 69 0.55 -9.87 0.61
C ALA A 69 2.07 -9.67 0.77
N GLY A 70 2.53 -9.43 1.99
CA GLY A 70 3.95 -9.40 2.35
C GLY A 70 4.33 -10.56 3.24
N LEU A 71 5.50 -11.15 3.04
CA LEU A 71 6.07 -12.17 3.94
C LEU A 71 6.61 -11.50 5.21
N PRO A 72 6.58 -12.16 6.39
CA PRO A 72 6.95 -11.56 7.68
C PRO A 72 8.29 -10.82 7.68
N ASP A 73 9.28 -11.36 6.98
CA ASP A 73 10.66 -10.87 7.00
C ASP A 73 10.99 -9.88 5.87
N GLU A 74 10.03 -9.55 5.01
CA GLU A 74 10.23 -8.58 3.92
C GLU A 74 10.34 -7.15 4.48
N GLY A 75 11.48 -6.52 4.21
CA GLY A 75 11.72 -5.11 4.54
C GLY A 75 11.10 -4.14 3.53
N PRO A 76 11.18 -2.83 3.80
CA PRO A 76 10.66 -1.79 2.91
C PRO A 76 11.21 -1.83 1.49
N ASP A 77 12.47 -2.23 1.30
CA ASP A 77 13.08 -2.34 -0.04
C ASP A 77 12.34 -3.37 -0.90
N VAL A 78 12.12 -4.56 -0.35
CA VAL A 78 11.46 -5.68 -1.05
C VAL A 78 9.99 -5.36 -1.28
N LEU A 79 9.30 -4.84 -0.27
CA LEU A 79 7.89 -4.47 -0.37
C LEU A 79 7.67 -3.30 -1.34
N GLY A 80 8.52 -2.28 -1.28
CA GLY A 80 8.50 -1.12 -2.17
C GLY A 80 8.76 -1.53 -3.62
N GLN A 81 9.80 -2.34 -3.87
CA GLN A 81 10.10 -2.85 -5.21
C GLN A 81 8.94 -3.69 -5.74
N LYS A 82 8.38 -4.60 -4.93
CA LYS A 82 7.23 -5.41 -5.31
C LYS A 82 6.01 -4.55 -5.66
N ALA A 83 5.74 -3.50 -4.89
CA ALA A 83 4.64 -2.57 -5.17
C ALA A 83 4.85 -1.82 -6.49
N LEU A 84 6.03 -1.24 -6.70
CA LEU A 84 6.37 -0.49 -7.92
C LEU A 84 6.33 -1.38 -9.16
N MET A 85 6.96 -2.56 -9.12
CA MET A 85 6.95 -3.51 -10.23
C MET A 85 5.52 -3.96 -10.56
N THR A 86 4.72 -4.29 -9.56
CA THR A 86 3.34 -4.75 -9.78
C THR A 86 2.49 -3.62 -10.37
N ALA A 87 2.62 -2.40 -9.84
CA ALA A 87 1.91 -1.23 -10.35
C ALA A 87 2.29 -0.92 -11.80
N ARG A 88 3.58 -0.92 -12.13
CA ARG A 88 4.09 -0.69 -13.48
C ARG A 88 3.59 -1.75 -14.46
N ASN A 89 3.68 -3.03 -14.10
CA ASN A 89 3.22 -4.13 -14.95
C ASN A 89 1.71 -4.09 -15.20
N ALA A 90 0.94 -3.52 -14.26
CA ALA A 90 -0.50 -3.28 -14.41
C ALA A 90 -0.84 -1.95 -15.12
N GLY A 91 0.17 -1.17 -15.54
CA GLY A 91 -0.01 0.07 -16.30
C GLY A 91 -0.31 1.31 -15.46
N PHE A 92 -0.13 1.24 -14.13
CA PHE A 92 -0.30 2.40 -13.25
C PHE A 92 0.94 3.28 -13.26
N ARG A 93 0.74 4.60 -13.26
CA ARG A 93 1.83 5.60 -13.24
C ARG A 93 1.87 6.44 -11.98
N SER A 94 0.79 6.53 -11.23
CA SER A 94 0.75 7.22 -9.94
C SER A 94 0.28 6.24 -8.89
N LEU A 95 1.04 6.13 -7.80
CA LEU A 95 0.70 5.27 -6.68
C LEU A 95 0.97 5.92 -5.32
N VAL A 96 0.17 5.49 -4.35
CA VAL A 96 0.35 5.82 -2.94
C VAL A 96 0.62 4.54 -2.20
N ILE A 97 1.74 4.48 -1.49
CA ILE A 97 2.13 3.35 -0.65
C ILE A 97 1.75 3.66 0.79
N ALA A 98 0.95 2.78 1.39
CA ALA A 98 0.59 2.79 2.80
C ALA A 98 1.25 1.59 3.50
N PRO A 99 2.37 1.82 4.22
CA PRO A 99 3.12 0.76 4.91
C PRO A 99 2.30 -0.03 5.94
N PRO A 100 2.65 -1.30 6.20
CA PRO A 100 2.02 -2.09 7.27
C PRO A 100 2.40 -1.50 8.64
N VAL A 101 1.43 -1.41 9.54
CA VAL A 101 1.63 -0.84 10.89
C VAL A 101 2.06 -1.92 11.89
N GLU A 102 1.78 -3.18 11.59
CA GLU A 102 2.06 -4.33 12.47
C GLU A 102 3.55 -4.66 12.59
N ARG A 103 4.40 -4.10 11.71
CA ARG A 103 5.83 -4.48 11.63
C ARG A 103 6.79 -3.61 12.43
N ASP A 104 6.29 -2.60 13.16
CA ASP A 104 7.09 -1.60 13.89
C ASP A 104 8.32 -1.12 13.10
N ILE A 105 8.12 -0.84 11.81
CA ILE A 105 9.18 -0.33 10.94
C ILE A 105 9.15 1.19 11.00
N GLU A 106 10.30 1.79 11.29
CA GLU A 106 10.45 3.24 11.30
C GLU A 106 10.13 3.85 9.93
N PRO A 107 9.34 4.96 9.88
CA PRO A 107 9.05 5.67 8.65
C PRO A 107 10.29 6.04 7.81
N ALA A 108 11.41 6.36 8.48
CA ALA A 108 12.66 6.68 7.83
C ALA A 108 13.18 5.55 6.92
N ARG A 109 13.00 4.28 7.31
CA ARG A 109 13.44 3.14 6.49
C ARG A 109 12.62 2.97 5.22
N TRP A 110 11.33 3.32 5.26
CA TRP A 110 10.48 3.36 4.06
C TRP A 110 10.87 4.49 3.11
N VAL A 111 11.20 5.65 3.67
CA VAL A 111 11.68 6.80 2.89
C VAL A 111 13.00 6.47 2.22
N GLU A 112 13.97 5.93 2.96
CA GLU A 112 15.28 5.51 2.45
C GLU A 112 15.14 4.47 1.33
N ALA A 113 14.34 3.42 1.55
CA ALA A 113 14.08 2.39 0.56
C ALA A 113 13.51 2.96 -0.75
N LEU A 114 12.50 3.83 -0.65
CA LEU A 114 11.88 4.43 -1.83
C LEU A 114 12.81 5.42 -2.53
N GLN A 115 13.66 6.14 -1.80
CA GLN A 115 14.69 7.00 -2.39
C GLN A 115 15.73 6.20 -3.18
N VAL A 116 16.18 5.05 -2.64
CA VAL A 116 17.09 4.15 -3.34
C VAL A 116 16.43 3.61 -4.62
N LEU A 117 15.17 3.16 -4.54
CA LEU A 117 14.44 2.64 -5.70
C LEU A 117 14.21 3.70 -6.77
N ALA A 118 13.88 4.93 -6.38
CA ALA A 118 13.74 6.07 -7.30
C ALA A 118 15.09 6.43 -7.94
N GLY A 119 16.17 6.47 -7.16
CA GLY A 119 17.51 6.83 -7.64
C GLY A 119 18.12 5.87 -8.67
N ASN A 120 17.61 4.64 -8.78
CA ASN A 120 18.06 3.65 -9.75
C ASN A 120 17.51 3.87 -11.17
N GLY A 121 16.55 4.79 -11.35
CA GLY A 121 15.95 5.12 -12.66
C GLY A 121 15.05 4.05 -13.27
N GLU A 122 14.92 2.88 -12.63
CA GLU A 122 14.08 1.77 -13.11
C GLU A 122 12.59 2.16 -13.18
N PHE A 123 12.16 3.08 -12.32
CA PHE A 123 10.76 3.52 -12.17
C PHE A 123 10.54 4.96 -12.60
N ALA A 124 11.41 5.52 -13.46
CA ALA A 124 11.40 6.94 -13.84
C ALA A 124 10.12 7.48 -14.51
N ASP A 125 9.21 6.59 -14.88
CA ASP A 125 7.90 6.89 -15.43
C ASP A 125 6.77 6.91 -14.38
N MET A 126 7.11 6.80 -13.10
CA MET A 126 6.16 6.64 -11.99
C MET A 126 6.25 7.76 -10.94
N GLU A 127 5.10 8.23 -10.48
CA GLU A 127 4.95 9.09 -9.31
C GLU A 127 4.59 8.24 -8.09
N CYS A 128 5.42 8.27 -7.06
CA CYS A 128 5.22 7.48 -5.85
C CYS A 128 5.17 8.37 -4.62
N MET A 129 4.09 8.26 -3.84
CA MET A 129 4.00 8.88 -2.52
C MET A 129 3.91 7.81 -1.44
N VAL A 130 4.61 8.01 -0.31
CA VAL A 130 4.42 7.19 0.89
C VAL A 130 3.62 7.94 1.94
N THR A 131 2.65 7.28 2.57
CA THR A 131 1.85 7.83 3.66
C THR A 131 1.88 6.91 4.87
N PHE A 132 2.28 7.46 6.02
CA PHE A 132 2.33 6.74 7.30
C PHE A 132 1.08 6.94 8.14
N ASN A 133 0.05 7.57 7.58
CA ASN A 133 -1.13 7.95 8.34
C ASN A 133 -1.91 6.70 8.79
N ARG A 134 -2.00 6.51 10.11
CA ARG A 134 -2.55 5.32 10.77
C ARG A 134 -4.02 5.50 11.20
N SER A 135 -4.47 6.75 11.37
CA SER A 135 -5.83 7.11 11.76
C SER A 135 -6.04 8.63 11.71
N TYR A 136 -7.28 9.10 11.85
CA TYR A 136 -7.60 10.54 11.93
C TYR A 136 -6.96 11.30 13.13
N MET A 137 -6.17 10.65 14.00
CA MET A 137 -5.63 11.28 15.22
C MET A 137 -4.10 11.10 15.37
N HIS A 138 -3.33 12.04 14.81
CA HIS A 138 -1.89 12.29 15.04
C HIS A 138 -0.87 11.78 14.01
N ASP A 139 0.12 12.65 13.84
CA ASP A 139 1.28 12.75 12.95
C ASP A 139 1.08 12.68 11.44
N HIS A 140 1.57 13.73 10.79
CA HIS A 140 1.35 14.06 9.39
C HIS A 140 2.69 14.27 8.67
N SER A 141 3.28 13.18 8.19
CA SER A 141 4.39 13.21 7.25
C SER A 141 4.04 12.35 6.02
N ALA A 142 4.06 12.99 4.86
CA ALA A 142 4.02 12.33 3.56
C ALA A 142 5.18 12.89 2.74
N ILE A 143 5.85 12.03 1.99
CA ILE A 143 6.95 12.41 1.12
C ILE A 143 6.59 11.93 -0.29
N ILE A 144 6.66 12.86 -1.24
CA ILE A 144 6.41 12.62 -2.66
C ILE A 144 7.76 12.40 -3.33
N PHE A 145 7.85 11.34 -4.10
CA PHE A 145 9.00 11.02 -4.93
C PHE A 145 8.54 11.04 -6.39
N ASN A 146 9.24 11.83 -7.21
CA ASN A 146 9.27 11.61 -8.64
C ASN A 146 10.37 10.57 -8.86
N ALA A 147 10.00 9.36 -9.24
CA ALA A 147 11.00 8.39 -9.65
C ALA A 147 11.60 8.81 -10.99
#